data_AF-A0A1M3GXR2-F1
#
_entry.id   AF-A0A1M3GXR2-F1
#
_cell.length_a   1.000
_cell.length_b   1.000
_cell.length_c   1.000
_cell.angle_alpha   90.00
_cell.angle_beta   90.00
_cell.angle_gamma   90.00
#
_symmetry.space_group_name_H-M   'P 1'
#
loop_
_entity.id
_entity.type
_entity.pdbx_description
1 polymer ?
#
loop_
_entity_poly.entity_id
_entity_poly.type
_entity_poly.pdbx_seq_one_letter_code
_entity_poly.pdbx_strand_id
1 'polypeptide(L)'
;MRHLIALTGMAALALAAGTQAATLNKCIDAQGKVTYSNLPCRNAREARTVEIDPVPLPDPVRSQPERMQAAKPAAPDARSNEPASLHLDTRRATGKPATGASARQCDAIADKLGRIFDKMDQARRNGYTQKQMDAWNRDVKDLERKKQQSGCF
;
A
#
# COMPACT_ATOMS: atom_id res chain seq x y z
N MET A 1 -17.74 -30.21 -65.70
CA MET A 1 -18.58 -30.74 -64.60
C MET A 1 -17.65 -31.21 -63.50
N ARG A 2 -17.63 -30.74 -62.26
CA ARG A 2 -18.54 -29.93 -61.44
C ARG A 2 -17.68 -29.17 -60.41
N HIS A 3 -18.18 -28.02 -60.01
CA HIS A 3 -17.52 -27.02 -59.19
C HIS A 3 -17.35 -27.45 -57.72
N LEU A 4 -16.15 -27.15 -57.21
CA LEU A 4 -15.84 -26.54 -55.91
C LEU A 4 -16.98 -26.45 -54.88
N ILE A 5 -16.89 -27.28 -53.84
CA ILE A 5 -17.51 -27.05 -52.52
C ILE A 5 -16.45 -27.43 -51.48
N ALA A 6 -16.46 -26.71 -50.35
CA ALA A 6 -15.62 -26.81 -49.16
C ALA A 6 -14.45 -25.79 -49.19
N LEU A 7 -14.26 -24.87 -48.24
CA LEU A 7 -14.78 -24.76 -46.88
C LEU A 7 -14.97 -23.28 -46.51
N THR A 8 -16.14 -22.97 -45.98
CA THR A 8 -16.31 -21.92 -44.97
C THR A 8 -15.53 -22.33 -43.72
N GLY A 9 -14.39 -21.69 -43.47
CA GLY A 9 -13.56 -21.88 -42.29
C GLY A 9 -13.20 -20.53 -41.69
N MET A 10 -14.10 -20.00 -40.89
CA MET A 10 -13.94 -18.79 -40.09
C MET A 10 -12.76 -18.97 -39.14
N ALA A 11 -11.66 -18.24 -39.34
CA ALA A 11 -10.58 -18.14 -38.38
C ALA A 11 -10.46 -16.68 -37.95
N ALA A 12 -11.27 -16.32 -36.96
CA ALA A 12 -11.07 -15.10 -36.20
C ALA A 12 -9.74 -15.22 -35.46
N LEU A 13 -8.72 -14.46 -35.88
CA LEU A 13 -7.54 -14.22 -35.05
C LEU A 13 -7.99 -13.39 -33.85
N ALA A 14 -8.32 -14.07 -32.76
CA ALA A 14 -8.39 -13.45 -31.45
C ALA A 14 -6.99 -12.92 -31.12
N LEU A 15 -6.81 -11.60 -31.18
CA LEU A 15 -5.72 -10.94 -30.48
C LEU A 15 -5.96 -11.12 -28.98
N ALA A 16 -5.44 -12.21 -28.42
CA ALA A 16 -5.26 -12.33 -26.99
C ALA A 16 -4.11 -11.38 -26.60
N ALA A 17 -4.44 -10.13 -26.31
CA ALA A 17 -3.57 -9.28 -25.49
C ALA A 17 -3.60 -9.83 -24.05
N GLY A 18 -2.92 -10.95 -23.85
CA GLY A 18 -2.67 -11.49 -22.53
C GLY A 18 -1.81 -10.51 -21.76
N THR A 19 -2.22 -10.17 -20.55
CA THR A 19 -1.33 -9.60 -19.54
C THR A 19 -0.20 -10.60 -19.32
N GLN A 20 0.96 -10.37 -19.95
CA GLN A 20 2.06 -11.32 -19.86
C GLN A 20 2.51 -11.39 -18.40
N ALA A 21 2.32 -12.55 -17.77
CA ALA A 21 2.88 -12.82 -16.46
C ALA A 21 4.39 -12.61 -16.51
N ALA A 22 4.95 -11.97 -15.48
CA ALA A 22 6.40 -11.83 -15.39
C ALA A 22 6.99 -13.24 -15.29
N THR A 23 7.98 -13.57 -16.11
CA THR A 23 8.64 -14.88 -16.08
C THR A 23 10.06 -14.75 -15.54
N LEU A 24 10.50 -15.75 -14.77
CA LEU A 24 11.85 -15.83 -14.21
C LEU A 24 12.51 -17.14 -14.62
N ASN A 25 13.84 -17.12 -14.80
CA ASN A 25 14.59 -18.33 -15.10
C ASN A 25 14.96 -19.05 -13.80
N LYS A 26 14.56 -20.31 -13.68
CA LYS A 26 15.06 -21.26 -12.68
C LYS A 26 16.27 -21.98 -13.27
N CYS A 27 17.45 -21.64 -12.76
CA CYS A 27 18.73 -22.22 -13.14
C CYS A 27 19.13 -23.29 -12.12
N ILE A 28 19.49 -24.48 -12.59
CA ILE A 28 20.05 -25.56 -11.77
C ILE A 28 21.51 -25.74 -12.17
N ASP A 29 22.44 -25.53 -11.25
CA ASP A 29 23.87 -25.69 -11.52
C ASP A 29 24.33 -27.16 -11.50
N ALA A 30 25.62 -27.40 -11.77
CA ALA A 30 26.19 -28.74 -11.78
C ALA A 30 26.16 -29.45 -10.41
N GLN A 31 26.06 -28.69 -9.32
CA GLN A 31 25.96 -29.19 -7.94
C GLN A 31 24.51 -29.39 -7.50
N GLY A 32 23.53 -29.03 -8.35
CA GLY A 32 22.10 -29.11 -8.06
C GLY A 32 21.54 -27.88 -7.33
N LYS A 33 22.32 -26.80 -7.17
CA LYS A 33 21.85 -25.57 -6.55
C LYS A 33 20.87 -24.87 -7.49
N VAL A 34 19.71 -24.50 -6.96
CA VAL A 34 18.67 -23.76 -7.68
C VAL A 34 18.86 -22.27 -7.45
N THR A 35 18.92 -21.50 -8.53
CA THR A 35 18.92 -20.03 -8.50
C THR A 35 17.82 -19.50 -9.41
N TYR A 36 17.11 -18.49 -8.95
CA TYR A 36 16.08 -17.81 -9.70
C TYR A 36 16.65 -16.48 -10.21
N SER A 37 16.67 -16.27 -11.53
CA SER A 37 17.25 -15.09 -12.16
C SER A 37 16.41 -14.55 -13.32
N ASN A 38 16.37 -13.23 -13.41
CA ASN A 38 15.77 -12.49 -14.53
C ASN A 38 16.70 -12.51 -15.75
N LEU A 39 17.95 -12.95 -15.57
CA LEU A 39 18.96 -13.07 -16.62
C LEU A 39 19.01 -14.52 -17.16
N PRO A 40 19.51 -14.71 -18.38
CA PRO A 40 19.78 -16.05 -18.90
C PRO A 40 20.72 -16.83 -17.97
N CYS A 41 20.40 -18.10 -17.74
CA CYS A 41 21.22 -18.97 -16.91
C CYS A 41 22.62 -19.14 -17.53
N ARG A 42 23.66 -18.70 -16.82
CA ARG A 42 25.06 -18.95 -17.20
C ARG A 42 25.58 -20.18 -16.47
N ASN A 43 26.19 -21.11 -17.22
CA ASN A 43 26.78 -22.35 -16.69
C ASN A 43 25.80 -23.25 -15.91
N ALA A 44 24.50 -23.16 -16.20
CA ALA A 44 23.50 -24.05 -15.62
C ALA A 44 23.47 -25.38 -16.39
N ARG A 45 23.29 -26.47 -15.66
CA ARG A 45 23.01 -27.78 -16.23
C ARG A 45 21.60 -27.84 -16.81
N GLU A 46 20.66 -27.17 -16.15
CA GLU A 46 19.26 -27.12 -16.57
C GLU A 46 18.69 -25.71 -16.33
N ALA A 47 17.90 -25.22 -17.28
CA ALA A 47 17.18 -23.96 -17.18
C ALA A 47 15.69 -24.20 -17.44
N ARG A 48 14.83 -23.70 -16.56
CA ARG A 48 13.37 -23.74 -16.72
C ARG A 48 12.78 -22.35 -16.56
N THR A 49 11.80 -22.00 -17.38
CA THR A 49 11.03 -20.77 -17.19
C THR A 49 9.96 -20.99 -16.13
N VAL A 50 9.86 -20.07 -15.18
CA VAL A 50 8.87 -20.08 -14.10
C VAL A 50 8.02 -18.83 -14.24
N GLU A 51 6.72 -19.02 -14.33
CA GLU A 51 5.73 -17.96 -14.36
C GLU A 51 5.49 -17.41 -12.95
N ILE A 52 5.43 -16.09 -12.82
CA ILE A 52 5.16 -15.39 -11.55
C ILE A 52 3.70 -14.96 -11.56
N ASP A 53 3.01 -15.25 -10.45
CA ASP A 53 1.65 -14.78 -10.21
C ASP A 53 1.62 -13.23 -10.27
N PRO A 54 0.81 -12.63 -11.16
CA PRO A 54 0.76 -11.18 -11.29
C PRO A 54 0.37 -10.51 -9.98
N VAL A 55 0.95 -9.33 -9.73
CA VAL A 55 0.53 -8.49 -8.61
C VAL A 55 -0.95 -8.13 -8.80
N PRO A 56 -1.80 -8.32 -7.78
CA PRO A 56 -3.21 -7.94 -7.86
C PRO A 56 -3.36 -6.47 -8.26
N LEU A 57 -4.29 -6.19 -9.17
CA LEU A 57 -4.58 -4.82 -9.58
C LEU A 57 -5.02 -3.99 -8.36
N PRO A 58 -4.56 -2.74 -8.22
CA PRO A 58 -5.04 -1.85 -7.17
C PRO A 58 -6.54 -1.59 -7.35
N ASP A 59 -7.27 -1.54 -6.23
CA ASP A 59 -8.68 -1.18 -6.24
C ASP A 59 -8.86 0.18 -6.93
N PRO A 60 -9.91 0.36 -7.76
CA PRO A 60 -10.16 1.63 -8.43
C PRO A 60 -10.27 2.73 -7.38
N VAL A 61 -9.45 3.77 -7.54
CA VAL A 61 -9.48 4.97 -6.73
C VAL A 61 -10.90 5.53 -6.80
N ARG A 62 -11.63 5.43 -5.69
CA ARG A 62 -12.93 6.08 -5.55
C ARG A 62 -12.70 7.58 -5.73
N SER A 63 -13.22 8.15 -6.82
CA SER A 63 -13.18 9.58 -7.09
C SER A 63 -13.78 10.33 -5.89
N GLN A 64 -12.91 11.05 -5.16
CA GLN A 64 -13.38 12.05 -4.22
C GLN A 64 -14.01 13.17 -5.05
N PRO A 65 -15.23 13.63 -4.73
CA PRO A 65 -15.76 14.84 -5.33
C PRO A 65 -14.85 16.02 -5.00
N GLU A 66 -14.59 16.83 -6.03
CA GLU A 66 -13.76 18.03 -6.01
C GLU A 66 -13.94 18.86 -4.73
N ARG A 67 -12.84 19.03 -3.99
CA ARG A 67 -12.74 20.09 -3.00
C ARG A 67 -12.70 21.42 -3.76
N MET A 68 -13.84 22.10 -3.84
CA MET A 68 -13.93 23.49 -4.29
C MET A 68 -12.84 24.32 -3.60
N GLN A 69 -11.95 24.88 -4.41
CA GLN A 69 -10.94 25.84 -3.96
C GLN A 69 -11.66 27.14 -3.59
N ALA A 70 -11.72 27.44 -2.30
CA ALA A 70 -12.03 28.79 -1.83
C ALA A 70 -10.74 29.62 -1.81
N ALA A 71 -10.81 30.80 -2.42
CA ALA A 71 -9.71 31.69 -2.71
C ALA A 71 -9.00 32.28 -1.48
N LYS A 72 -7.72 32.61 -1.70
CA LYS A 72 -6.77 33.32 -0.82
C LYS A 72 -7.19 34.78 -0.57
N PRO A 73 -6.97 35.31 0.65
CA PRO A 73 -6.20 36.56 0.81
C PRO A 73 -5.18 36.44 1.98
N ALA A 74 -3.89 36.67 1.75
CA ALA A 74 -3.15 37.93 1.86
C ALA A 74 -2.30 37.95 3.15
N ALA A 75 -0.98 38.08 2.98
CA ALA A 75 -0.01 38.16 4.06
C ALA A 75 -0.02 39.56 4.71
N PRO A 76 0.52 39.67 5.93
CA PRO A 76 1.41 40.78 6.21
C PRO A 76 2.75 40.33 6.81
N ASP A 77 3.78 40.84 6.14
CA ASP A 77 5.14 41.25 6.50
C ASP A 77 5.86 40.80 7.77
N ALA A 78 7.16 40.62 7.51
CA ALA A 78 8.28 40.36 8.39
C ALA A 78 8.56 41.44 9.44
N ARG A 79 9.10 40.99 10.58
CA ARG A 79 10.11 41.58 11.50
C ARG A 79 10.18 40.62 12.71
N SER A 80 11.27 40.29 13.36
CA SER A 80 12.72 40.49 13.24
C SER A 80 13.30 39.50 14.25
N ASN A 81 14.39 38.81 13.92
CA ASN A 81 15.15 38.02 14.90
C ASN A 81 15.76 38.95 15.96
N GLU A 82 15.68 38.61 17.24
CA GLU A 82 16.80 38.66 18.20
C GLU A 82 16.44 37.84 19.47
N PRO A 83 17.37 37.07 20.08
CA PRO A 83 17.02 36.02 21.02
C PRO A 83 16.96 36.54 22.46
N ALA A 84 15.79 36.45 23.10
CA ALA A 84 15.69 36.59 24.54
C ALA A 84 16.00 35.25 25.21
N SER A 85 17.24 35.10 25.62
CA SER A 85 17.66 34.19 26.67
C SER A 85 16.81 34.37 27.94
N LEU A 86 16.66 33.27 28.68
CA LEU A 86 16.45 33.16 30.13
C LEU A 86 15.07 32.68 30.63
N HIS A 87 15.18 31.48 31.20
CA HIS A 87 14.67 31.04 32.50
C HIS A 87 13.22 30.53 32.63
N LEU A 88 13.18 29.20 32.88
CA LEU A 88 12.42 28.47 33.91
C LEU A 88 11.05 29.00 34.33
N ASP A 89 10.04 28.15 34.18
CA ASP A 89 9.19 27.82 35.32
C ASP A 89 8.47 26.49 35.11
N THR A 90 8.70 25.57 36.04
CA THR A 90 7.89 24.38 36.28
C THR A 90 6.52 24.81 36.78
N ARG A 91 5.73 25.47 35.94
CA ARG A 91 4.36 25.84 36.26
C ARG A 91 3.46 24.69 35.85
N ARG A 92 3.08 23.90 36.85
CA ARG A 92 1.85 23.10 36.83
C ARG A 92 0.69 24.05 36.53
N ALA A 93 0.42 24.27 35.25
CA ALA A 93 -0.71 25.06 34.81
C ALA A 93 -1.95 24.18 34.94
N THR A 94 -2.73 24.45 35.98
CA THR A 94 -4.19 24.46 35.90
C THR A 94 -4.62 25.46 34.83
N GLY A 95 -4.31 25.13 33.58
CA GLY A 95 -4.82 25.76 32.38
C GLY A 95 -5.78 24.77 31.76
N LYS A 96 -7.01 25.23 31.51
CA LYS A 96 -8.06 24.57 30.75
C LYS A 96 -7.42 23.64 29.68
N PRO A 97 -7.67 22.32 29.69
CA PRO A 97 -7.04 21.46 28.70
C PRO A 97 -7.45 22.02 27.33
N ALA A 98 -6.44 22.26 26.48
CA ALA A 98 -6.71 22.48 25.08
C ALA A 98 -7.72 21.41 24.64
N THR A 99 -8.75 21.82 23.91
CA THR A 99 -9.82 20.97 23.38
C THR A 99 -9.30 20.00 22.30
N GLY A 100 -8.14 19.41 22.53
CA GLY A 100 -7.58 18.27 21.82
C GLY A 100 -7.64 17.05 22.74
N ALA A 101 -7.60 15.86 22.14
CA ALA A 101 -7.53 14.64 22.93
C ALA A 101 -6.31 14.68 23.86
N SER A 102 -6.51 14.22 25.10
CA SER A 102 -5.39 14.07 26.03
C SER A 102 -4.31 13.17 25.42
N ALA A 103 -3.03 13.39 25.72
CA ALA A 103 -1.93 12.55 25.23
C ALA A 103 -2.22 11.04 25.40
N ARG A 104 -2.81 10.67 26.54
CA ARG A 104 -3.26 9.30 26.86
C ARG A 104 -4.26 8.71 25.86
N GLN A 105 -5.13 9.53 25.29
CA GLN A 105 -6.09 9.11 24.27
C GLN A 105 -5.40 8.90 22.92
N CYS A 106 -4.39 9.69 22.58
CA CYS A 106 -3.56 9.47 21.40
C CYS A 106 -2.72 8.20 21.53
N ASP A 107 -2.11 7.98 22.69
CA ASP A 107 -1.35 6.77 23.00
C ASP A 107 -2.24 5.52 22.89
N ALA A 108 -3.45 5.56 23.46
CA ALA A 108 -4.39 4.45 23.37
C ALA A 108 -4.84 4.14 21.93
N ILE A 109 -4.90 5.14 21.04
CA ILE A 109 -5.19 4.93 19.61
C ILE A 109 -3.98 4.31 18.92
N ALA A 110 -2.77 4.82 19.18
CA ALA A 110 -1.53 4.29 18.64
C ALA A 110 -1.31 2.82 19.04
N ASP A 111 -1.55 2.48 20.31
CA ASP A 111 -1.45 1.10 20.81
C ASP A 111 -2.43 0.15 20.11
N LYS A 112 -3.64 0.62 19.80
CA LYS A 112 -4.63 -0.18 19.08
C LYS A 112 -4.23 -0.41 17.63
N LEU A 113 -3.70 0.61 16.96
CA LEU A 113 -3.16 0.49 15.60
C LEU A 113 -1.99 -0.50 15.58
N GLY A 114 -1.05 -0.39 16.52
CA GLY A 114 0.07 -1.31 16.67
C GLY A 114 -0.38 -2.76 16.78
N ARG A 115 -1.34 -3.06 17.67
CA ARG A 115 -1.88 -4.41 17.84
C ARG A 115 -2.55 -4.99 16.59
N ILE A 116 -3.17 -4.15 15.75
CA ILE A 116 -3.76 -4.63 14.48
C ILE A 116 -2.66 -4.96 13.49
N PHE A 117 -1.62 -4.12 13.38
CA PHE A 117 -0.48 -4.41 12.51
C PHE A 117 0.28 -5.66 12.95
N ASP A 118 0.44 -5.89 14.25
CA ASP A 118 1.04 -7.13 14.76
C ASP A 118 0.23 -8.36 14.34
N LYS A 119 -1.12 -8.29 14.42
CA LYS A 119 -2.00 -9.35 13.95
C LYS A 119 -1.89 -9.55 12.44
N MET A 120 -1.78 -8.47 11.67
CA MET A 120 -1.61 -8.54 10.23
C MET A 120 -0.27 -9.19 9.85
N ASP A 121 0.85 -8.84 10.53
CA ASP A 121 2.14 -9.49 10.27
C ASP A 121 2.12 -10.97 10.66
N GLN A 122 1.54 -11.30 11.82
CA GLN A 122 1.38 -12.69 12.25
C GLN A 122 0.56 -13.49 11.25
N ALA A 123 -0.55 -12.93 10.77
CA ALA A 123 -1.41 -13.61 9.81
C ALA A 123 -0.78 -13.68 8.41
N ARG A 124 0.10 -12.75 8.03
CA ARG A 124 0.90 -12.86 6.81
C ARG A 124 1.82 -14.08 6.82
N ARG A 125 2.28 -14.50 8.01
CA ARG A 125 3.13 -15.70 8.19
C ARG A 125 2.32 -17.00 8.21
N ASN A 126 1.11 -16.96 8.76
CA ASN A 126 0.27 -18.15 8.99
C ASN A 126 -0.87 -18.32 7.98
N GLY A 127 -1.06 -17.34 7.09
CA GLY A 127 -2.24 -17.23 6.21
C GLY A 127 -3.41 -16.51 6.90
N TYR A 128 -4.18 -15.77 6.11
CA TYR A 128 -5.43 -15.14 6.54
C TYR A 128 -6.51 -15.28 5.47
N THR A 129 -7.75 -15.15 5.90
CA THR A 129 -8.92 -15.09 5.02
C THR A 129 -9.20 -13.65 4.59
N GLN A 130 -9.81 -13.47 3.42
CA GLN A 130 -10.21 -12.14 2.93
C GLN A 130 -11.07 -11.38 3.95
N LYS A 131 -11.99 -12.09 4.62
CA LYS A 131 -12.86 -11.52 5.66
C LYS A 131 -12.06 -10.95 6.85
N GLN A 132 -10.94 -11.58 7.22
CA GLN A 132 -10.06 -11.05 8.28
C GLN A 132 -9.33 -9.79 7.82
N MET A 133 -8.85 -9.77 6.58
CA MET A 133 -8.21 -8.58 6.00
C MET A 133 -9.19 -7.40 5.91
N ASP A 134 -10.42 -7.63 5.46
CA ASP A 134 -11.45 -6.60 5.38
C ASP A 134 -11.87 -6.07 6.77
N ALA A 135 -11.78 -6.92 7.81
CA ALA A 135 -12.00 -6.49 9.19
C ALA A 135 -10.86 -5.56 9.66
N TRP A 136 -9.60 -5.99 9.52
CA TRP A 136 -8.45 -5.17 9.90
C TRP A 136 -8.38 -3.85 9.13
N ASN A 137 -8.68 -3.87 7.83
CA ASN A 137 -8.72 -2.66 7.01
C ASN A 137 -9.78 -1.65 7.47
N ARG A 138 -10.93 -2.13 7.96
CA ARG A 138 -11.95 -1.25 8.56
C ARG A 138 -11.46 -0.70 9.89
N ASP A 139 -10.91 -1.56 10.76
CA ASP A 139 -10.40 -1.14 12.07
C ASP A 139 -9.29 -0.09 11.95
N VAL A 140 -8.37 -0.24 11.00
CA VAL A 140 -7.32 0.75 10.71
C VAL A 140 -7.94 2.08 10.28
N LYS A 141 -8.87 2.08 9.32
CA LYS A 141 -9.54 3.30 8.84
C LYS A 141 -10.31 4.01 9.95
N ASP A 142 -10.97 3.26 10.82
CA ASP A 142 -11.74 3.82 11.94
C ASP A 142 -10.82 4.42 13.00
N LEU A 143 -9.70 3.77 13.31
CA LEU A 143 -8.69 4.30 14.22
C LEU A 143 -7.96 5.51 13.64
N GLU A 144 -7.67 5.53 12.34
CA GLU A 144 -7.09 6.70 11.66
C GLU A 144 -8.05 7.89 11.64
N ARG A 145 -9.34 7.64 11.36
CA ARG A 145 -10.37 8.69 11.46
C ARG A 145 -10.46 9.22 12.88
N LYS A 146 -10.44 8.32 13.87
CA LYS A 146 -10.47 8.70 15.29
C LYS A 146 -9.22 9.49 15.68
N LYS A 147 -8.06 9.12 15.16
CA LYS A 147 -6.79 9.83 15.33
C LYS A 147 -6.93 11.28 14.81
N GLN A 148 -7.42 11.46 13.59
CA GLN A 148 -7.67 12.79 12.99
C GLN A 148 -8.69 13.61 13.78
N GLN A 149 -9.83 13.01 14.16
CA GLN A 149 -10.87 13.67 14.97
C GLN A 149 -10.39 14.08 16.36
N SER A 150 -9.46 13.31 16.92
CA SER A 150 -8.87 13.55 18.24
C SER A 150 -7.78 14.63 18.19
N GLY A 151 -7.36 15.09 17.00
CA GLY A 151 -6.22 15.99 16.84
C GLY A 151 -4.88 15.34 17.20
N CYS A 152 -4.82 14.01 17.14
CA CYS A 152 -3.62 13.24 17.41
C CYS A 152 -2.78 13.18 16.13
N PHE A 153 -1.74 14.02 16.03
CA PHE A 153 -0.85 14.18 14.85
C PHE A 153 -1.54 14.74 13.60
#